data_AF-A0A9N8S0M9-F1
#
_entry.id   AF-A0A9N8S0M9-F1
#
_cell.length_a   1.000
_cell.length_b   1.000
_cell.length_c   1.000
_cell.angle_alpha   90.00
_cell.angle_beta   90.00
_cell.angle_gamma   90.00
#
_symmetry.space_group_name_H-M   'P 1'
#
loop_
_entity.id
_entity.type
_entity.pdbx_description
1 polymer ?
#
loop_
_entity_poly.entity_id
_entity_poly.type
_entity_poly.pdbx_seq_one_letter_code
_entity_poly.pdbx_strand_id
1 'polypeptide(L)'
;MTQLARVLVFACIAPLLTACAQIGPTHLKADQVDYARALGDAQKREILAAIVGLRYADSPSFLTVSQIIAAYNFDASAGATVNAGSGSQPNYALANGSVSYSNHPTFTFTPTTGEAYASAYIRPLAPTLVLPLAEGGIPVDLLLRITAQSIGGLQNGSALGGENSAGAPGFFVLIQALRRLQLAGELNVESRHDHGADRVFLVIGATTSGKSASTSADLLRVRQLLHLSAKTGTYEVVYGQSAGTGDRIPMVTRSVLGILTDLGAQVQVPAAQITDGSTKPTVGLIGGETRPTIIIHSGEKPPEDAYIAIPYGAATYWVARDDFDSKYAFTVVQNLMALAEADTSSKAPIVTIPAN
;
A
#
# COMPACT_ATOMS: atom_id res chain seq x y z
N MET A 1 66.60 -7.81 -26.09
CA MET A 1 65.70 -7.69 -24.91
C MET A 1 64.65 -6.58 -25.02
N THR A 2 64.64 -5.77 -26.09
CA THR A 2 63.75 -4.59 -26.23
C THR A 2 62.42 -4.84 -26.94
N GLN A 3 62.30 -5.91 -27.74
CA GLN A 3 61.02 -6.26 -28.40
C GLN A 3 60.09 -7.11 -27.51
N LEU A 4 60.64 -8.03 -26.70
CA LEU A 4 59.87 -8.85 -25.76
C LEU A 4 59.16 -8.01 -24.68
N ALA A 5 59.79 -6.94 -24.20
CA ALA A 5 59.20 -6.03 -23.23
C ALA A 5 58.04 -5.18 -23.81
N ARG A 6 58.12 -4.79 -25.10
CA ARG A 6 57.04 -4.04 -25.78
C ARG A 6 55.80 -4.90 -26.05
N VAL A 7 56.00 -6.19 -26.34
CA VAL A 7 54.90 -7.15 -26.54
C VAL A 7 54.17 -7.47 -25.22
N LEU A 8 54.91 -7.57 -24.11
CA LEU A 8 54.34 -7.79 -22.77
C LEU A 8 53.49 -6.61 -22.26
N VAL A 9 53.90 -5.37 -22.54
CA VAL A 9 53.12 -4.18 -22.15
C VAL A 9 51.82 -4.06 -22.96
N PHE A 10 51.83 -4.36 -24.26
CA PHE A 10 50.61 -4.36 -25.08
C PHE A 10 49.66 -5.52 -24.72
N ALA A 11 50.19 -6.68 -24.33
CA ALA A 11 49.38 -7.82 -23.88
C ALA A 11 48.66 -7.60 -22.54
N CYS A 12 49.25 -6.78 -21.63
CA CYS A 12 48.60 -6.43 -20.36
C CYS A 12 47.55 -5.31 -20.48
N ILE A 13 47.60 -4.46 -21.51
CA ILE A 13 46.66 -3.34 -21.69
C ILE A 13 45.38 -3.77 -22.41
N ALA A 14 45.46 -4.77 -23.31
CA ALA A 14 44.31 -5.29 -24.06
C ALA A 14 43.12 -5.78 -23.20
N PRO A 15 43.29 -6.50 -22.06
CA PRO A 15 42.16 -6.95 -21.24
C PRO A 15 41.54 -5.85 -20.35
N LEU A 16 42.19 -4.70 -20.19
CA LEU A 16 41.64 -3.57 -19.39
C LEU A 16 40.61 -2.75 -20.18
N LEU A 17 40.69 -2.72 -21.51
CA LEU A 17 39.77 -1.98 -22.38
C LEU A 17 38.43 -2.70 -22.58
N THR A 18 38.37 -4.01 -22.40
CA THR A 18 37.13 -4.80 -22.53
C THR A 18 36.26 -4.76 -21.27
N ALA A 19 36.78 -4.31 -20.13
CA ALA A 19 36.01 -4.20 -18.87
C ALA A 19 35.04 -3.01 -18.85
N CYS A 20 35.29 -1.96 -19.65
CA CYS A 20 34.42 -0.78 -19.72
C CYS A 20 33.19 -0.97 -20.63
N ALA A 21 33.16 -2.03 -21.45
CA ALA A 21 32.09 -2.27 -22.42
C ALA A 21 30.83 -2.96 -21.81
N GLN A 22 30.89 -3.36 -20.53
CA GLN A 22 29.84 -4.16 -19.88
C GLN A 22 29.01 -3.37 -18.84
N ILE A 23 29.23 -2.06 -18.74
CA ILE A 23 28.40 -1.14 -17.94
C ILE A 23 27.24 -0.70 -18.83
N GLY A 24 26.27 -1.60 -18.99
CA GLY A 24 25.10 -1.46 -19.85
C GLY A 24 23.77 -1.63 -19.10
N PRO A 25 22.65 -1.87 -19.82
CA PRO A 25 21.26 -1.85 -19.30
C PRO A 25 20.92 -2.88 -18.20
N THR A 26 21.86 -3.74 -17.81
CA THR A 26 21.74 -4.64 -16.66
C THR A 26 21.74 -3.89 -15.33
N HIS A 27 22.48 -2.78 -15.21
CA HIS A 27 22.49 -1.96 -14.00
C HIS A 27 21.19 -1.15 -13.84
N LEU A 28 20.60 -0.68 -14.96
CA LEU A 28 19.28 -0.03 -14.95
C LEU A 28 18.18 -0.92 -14.38
N LYS A 29 18.22 -2.23 -14.69
CA LYS A 29 17.24 -3.20 -14.17
C LYS A 29 17.41 -3.47 -12.67
N ALA A 30 18.66 -3.52 -12.19
CA ALA A 30 18.94 -3.69 -10.76
C ALA A 30 18.45 -2.48 -9.95
N ASP A 31 18.82 -1.27 -10.41
CA ASP A 31 18.43 -0.02 -9.78
C ASP A 31 16.91 0.17 -9.76
N GLN A 32 16.21 -0.15 -10.85
CA GLN A 32 14.74 -0.07 -10.90
C GLN A 32 14.06 -0.90 -9.81
N VAL A 33 14.56 -2.11 -9.55
CA VAL A 33 14.00 -3.00 -8.52
C VAL A 33 14.27 -2.42 -7.12
N ASP A 34 15.47 -1.90 -6.88
CA ASP A 34 15.81 -1.33 -5.58
C ASP A 34 15.06 -0.02 -5.32
N TYR A 35 14.82 0.80 -6.35
CA TYR A 35 13.95 1.97 -6.25
C TYR A 35 12.50 1.58 -5.96
N ALA A 36 11.95 0.58 -6.66
CA ALA A 36 10.58 0.12 -6.41
C ALA A 36 10.42 -0.39 -4.97
N ARG A 37 11.42 -1.10 -4.42
CA ARG A 37 11.45 -1.52 -3.02
C ARG A 37 11.51 -0.35 -2.05
N ALA A 38 12.43 0.60 -2.29
CA ALA A 38 12.58 1.77 -1.44
C ALA A 38 11.30 2.63 -1.40
N LEU A 39 10.63 2.79 -2.54
CA LEU A 39 9.35 3.47 -2.64
C LEU A 39 8.26 2.72 -1.88
N GLY A 40 8.17 1.40 -2.07
CA GLY A 40 7.23 0.56 -1.32
C GLY A 40 7.44 0.65 0.19
N ASP A 41 8.69 0.63 0.66
CA ASP A 41 9.02 0.75 2.09
C ASP A 41 8.78 2.16 2.65
N ALA A 42 8.95 3.20 1.83
CA ALA A 42 8.54 4.55 2.19
C ALA A 42 7.02 4.66 2.35
N GLN A 43 6.26 4.16 1.38
CA GLN A 43 4.80 4.15 1.42
C GLN A 43 4.26 3.37 2.61
N LYS A 44 4.88 2.23 2.95
CA LYS A 44 4.50 1.50 4.17
C LYS A 44 4.69 2.39 5.41
N ARG A 45 5.84 3.06 5.53
CA ARG A 45 6.16 3.90 6.70
C ARG A 45 5.20 5.07 6.83
N GLU A 46 4.85 5.69 5.71
CA GLU A 46 3.86 6.75 5.63
C GLU A 46 2.47 6.29 6.09
N ILE A 47 1.99 5.13 5.60
CA ILE A 47 0.70 4.57 6.02
C ILE A 47 0.70 4.24 7.51
N LEU A 48 1.76 3.60 8.03
CA LEU A 48 1.85 3.31 9.46
C LEU A 48 1.89 4.60 10.28
N ALA A 49 2.59 5.63 9.80
CA ALA A 49 2.66 6.94 10.46
C ALA A 49 1.29 7.63 10.46
N ALA A 50 0.52 7.53 9.40
CA ALA A 50 -0.84 8.03 9.36
C ALA A 50 -1.77 7.27 10.33
N ILE A 51 -1.69 5.93 10.38
CA ILE A 51 -2.47 5.11 11.32
C ILE A 51 -2.17 5.49 12.77
N VAL A 52 -0.89 5.58 13.12
CA VAL A 52 -0.46 5.94 14.48
C VAL A 52 -0.77 7.41 14.77
N GLY A 53 -0.51 8.35 13.85
CA GLY A 53 -0.84 9.75 14.04
C GLY A 53 -2.33 9.97 14.30
N LEU A 54 -3.20 9.36 13.49
CA LEU A 54 -4.66 9.43 13.68
C LEU A 54 -5.10 8.82 15.01
N ARG A 55 -4.39 7.82 15.52
CA ARG A 55 -4.61 7.27 16.87
C ARG A 55 -4.40 8.33 17.96
N TYR A 56 -3.55 9.31 17.76
CA TYR A 56 -3.32 10.46 18.66
C TYR A 56 -3.98 11.76 18.18
N ALA A 57 -4.92 11.66 17.24
CA ALA A 57 -5.64 12.80 16.64
C ALA A 57 -4.75 13.79 15.86
N ASP A 58 -3.59 13.35 15.35
CA ASP A 58 -2.79 14.13 14.41
C ASP A 58 -3.41 14.09 13.00
N SER A 59 -3.22 15.19 12.25
CA SER A 59 -3.59 15.24 10.84
C SER A 59 -2.51 14.58 9.99
N PRO A 60 -2.83 13.54 9.20
CA PRO A 60 -1.87 12.96 8.27
C PRO A 60 -1.61 13.92 7.10
N SER A 61 -0.42 13.81 6.53
CA SER A 61 -0.06 14.42 5.24
C SER A 61 0.46 13.32 4.32
N PHE A 62 0.06 13.36 3.05
CA PHE A 62 0.46 12.36 2.06
C PHE A 62 1.32 12.99 0.97
N LEU A 63 2.39 12.29 0.59
CA LEU A 63 3.35 12.70 -0.43
C LEU A 63 3.34 11.71 -1.59
N THR A 64 2.86 12.15 -2.74
CA THR A 64 2.94 11.36 -3.97
C THR A 64 4.26 11.63 -4.69
N VAL A 65 4.89 10.57 -5.22
CA VAL A 65 6.05 10.69 -6.09
C VAL A 65 5.55 10.94 -7.51
N SER A 66 5.73 12.16 -8.02
CA SER A 66 5.21 12.54 -9.33
C SER A 66 6.17 12.15 -10.46
N GLN A 67 7.49 12.27 -10.25
CA GLN A 67 8.51 12.03 -11.27
C GLN A 67 9.82 11.54 -10.66
N ILE A 68 10.52 10.67 -11.41
CA ILE A 68 11.87 10.16 -11.11
C ILE A 68 12.77 10.52 -12.30
N ILE A 69 13.82 11.31 -12.06
CA ILE A 69 14.83 11.64 -13.07
C ILE A 69 16.17 11.06 -12.61
N ALA A 70 16.70 10.08 -13.32
CA ALA A 70 18.02 9.51 -13.05
C ALA A 70 19.07 10.17 -13.96
N ALA A 71 20.06 10.84 -13.37
CA ALA A 71 21.21 11.39 -14.08
C ALA A 71 22.46 10.55 -13.77
N TYR A 72 23.11 10.04 -14.83
CA TYR A 72 24.31 9.23 -14.74
C TYR A 72 25.49 10.04 -15.27
N ASN A 73 26.43 10.39 -14.39
CA ASN A 73 27.67 11.05 -14.78
C ASN A 73 28.81 10.03 -14.70
N PHE A 74 29.48 9.84 -15.84
CA PHE A 74 30.68 9.02 -15.93
C PHE A 74 31.82 9.91 -16.40
N ASP A 75 32.72 10.21 -15.48
CA ASP A 75 33.92 11.00 -15.74
C ASP A 75 35.13 10.09 -15.67
N ALA A 76 35.74 9.85 -16.83
CA ALA A 76 37.03 9.18 -16.96
C ALA A 76 38.04 10.20 -17.49
N SER A 77 38.98 10.59 -16.65
CA SER A 77 40.08 11.48 -17.03
C SER A 77 41.41 10.73 -16.97
N ALA A 78 42.15 10.82 -18.06
CA ALA A 78 43.49 10.28 -18.19
C ALA A 78 44.42 11.42 -18.59
N GLY A 79 45.40 11.72 -17.73
CA GLY A 79 46.39 12.76 -17.96
C GLY A 79 47.79 12.19 -17.85
N ALA A 80 48.65 12.54 -18.82
CA ALA A 80 50.08 12.23 -18.77
C ALA A 80 50.85 13.55 -18.75
N THR A 81 51.54 13.83 -17.64
CA THR A 81 52.39 15.01 -17.52
C THR A 81 53.83 14.56 -17.68
N VAL A 82 54.49 15.08 -18.72
CA VAL A 82 55.89 14.80 -19.01
C VAL A 82 56.67 16.07 -18.77
N ASN A 83 57.54 16.07 -17.75
CA ASN A 83 58.44 17.19 -17.48
C ASN A 83 59.83 16.84 -18.00
N ALA A 84 60.25 17.55 -19.06
CA ALA A 84 61.62 17.53 -19.55
C ALA A 84 62.35 18.76 -19.00
N GLY A 85 62.98 18.60 -17.84
CA GLY A 85 63.71 19.67 -17.18
C GLY A 85 65.10 19.85 -17.80
N SER A 86 65.50 21.08 -18.08
CA SER A 86 66.90 21.43 -18.39
C SER A 86 67.54 22.10 -17.17
N GLY A 87 68.25 21.32 -16.34
CA GLY A 87 68.89 21.77 -15.11
C GLY A 87 69.05 20.65 -14.05
N SER A 88 69.39 21.00 -12.81
CA SER A 88 69.63 20.07 -11.68
C SER A 88 68.38 19.34 -11.12
N GLN A 89 67.24 19.39 -11.81
CA GLN A 89 66.03 18.65 -11.46
C GLN A 89 65.89 17.40 -12.35
N PRO A 90 65.59 16.22 -11.78
CA PRO A 90 65.48 14.97 -12.53
C PRO A 90 64.20 14.93 -13.38
N ASN A 91 64.30 14.34 -14.57
CA ASN A 91 63.15 14.07 -15.44
C ASN A 91 62.18 13.11 -14.75
N TYR A 92 60.89 13.46 -14.76
CA TYR A 92 59.85 12.58 -14.28
C TYR A 92 58.65 12.59 -15.24
N ALA A 93 58.01 11.43 -15.34
CA ALA A 93 56.76 11.25 -16.04
C ALA A 93 55.74 10.75 -15.02
N LEU A 94 54.61 11.45 -14.92
CA LEU A 94 53.50 11.07 -14.06
C LEU A 94 52.28 10.77 -14.94
N ALA A 95 51.74 9.58 -14.79
CA ALA A 95 50.48 9.18 -15.39
C ALA A 95 49.44 9.11 -14.27
N ASN A 96 48.42 9.96 -14.35
CA ASN A 96 47.32 9.97 -13.40
C ASN A 96 46.05 9.53 -14.15
N GLY A 97 45.35 8.55 -13.60
CA GLY A 97 44.01 8.16 -14.02
C GLY A 97 43.05 8.29 -12.85
N SER A 98 41.95 8.98 -13.06
CA SER A 98 40.83 8.96 -12.12
C SER A 98 39.56 8.52 -12.84
N VAL A 99 38.84 7.62 -12.20
CA VAL A 99 37.51 7.17 -12.61
C VAL A 99 36.56 7.59 -11.50
N SER A 100 35.64 8.50 -11.79
CA SER A 100 34.56 8.85 -10.86
C SER A 100 33.22 8.47 -11.48
N TYR A 101 32.47 7.68 -10.72
CA TYR A 101 31.11 7.29 -11.04
C TYR A 101 30.18 7.95 -10.02
N SER A 102 29.20 8.72 -10.50
CA SER A 102 28.15 9.26 -9.63
C SER A 102 26.77 9.06 -10.25
N ASN A 103 25.84 8.63 -9.42
CA ASN A 103 24.42 8.49 -9.75
C ASN A 103 23.62 9.32 -8.72
N HIS A 104 22.93 10.36 -9.20
CA HIS A 104 22.09 11.22 -8.36
C HIS A 104 20.67 11.27 -8.95
N PRO A 105 19.78 10.33 -8.57
CA PRO A 105 18.37 10.43 -8.93
C PRO A 105 17.74 11.63 -8.22
N THR A 106 17.02 12.46 -8.98
CA THR A 106 16.17 13.52 -8.44
C THR A 106 14.75 13.00 -8.30
N PHE A 107 14.21 13.01 -7.07
CA PHE A 107 12.82 12.68 -6.77
C PHE A 107 12.02 13.97 -6.62
N THR A 108 10.96 14.12 -7.41
CA THR A 108 10.00 15.22 -7.25
C THR A 108 8.81 14.72 -6.44
N PHE A 109 8.62 15.29 -5.24
CA PHE A 109 7.47 15.03 -4.39
C PHE A 109 6.43 16.12 -4.58
N THR A 110 5.18 15.75 -4.86
CA THR A 110 4.06 16.68 -4.87
C THR A 110 3.15 16.39 -3.68
N PRO A 111 3.03 17.32 -2.71
CA PRO A 111 2.07 17.16 -1.63
C PRO A 111 0.65 17.05 -2.16
N THR A 112 -0.09 16.03 -1.74
CA THR A 112 -1.50 15.90 -2.08
C THR A 112 -2.29 16.90 -1.25
N THR A 113 -2.76 17.98 -1.86
CA THR A 113 -3.44 19.11 -1.19
C THR A 113 -4.72 19.53 -1.92
N GLY A 114 -5.57 20.31 -1.25
CA GLY A 114 -6.80 20.85 -1.85
C GLY A 114 -7.78 19.76 -2.31
N GLU A 115 -8.28 19.90 -3.54
CA GLU A 115 -9.31 19.01 -4.11
C GLU A 115 -8.82 17.57 -4.29
N ALA A 116 -7.55 17.36 -4.66
CA ALA A 116 -6.99 16.01 -4.80
C ALA A 116 -7.00 15.26 -3.46
N TYR A 117 -6.65 15.96 -2.37
CA TYR A 117 -6.73 15.39 -1.01
C TYR A 117 -8.18 15.12 -0.61
N ALA A 118 -9.08 16.09 -0.83
CA ALA A 118 -10.50 15.92 -0.50
C ALA A 118 -11.12 14.74 -1.26
N SER A 119 -10.83 14.59 -2.55
CA SER A 119 -11.40 13.54 -3.38
C SER A 119 -10.81 12.16 -3.07
N ALA A 120 -9.49 12.03 -2.92
CA ALA A 120 -8.86 10.73 -2.67
C ALA A 120 -8.98 10.27 -1.21
N TYR A 121 -8.88 11.18 -0.24
CA TYR A 121 -8.72 10.82 1.17
C TYR A 121 -9.93 11.08 2.05
N ILE A 122 -10.75 12.09 1.73
CA ILE A 122 -11.90 12.50 2.56
C ILE A 122 -13.20 11.88 2.05
N ARG A 123 -13.41 11.80 0.74
CA ARG A 123 -14.64 11.22 0.18
C ARG A 123 -14.68 9.70 0.42
N PRO A 124 -15.86 9.15 0.78
CA PRO A 124 -16.06 7.70 0.83
C PRO A 124 -15.77 7.02 -0.51
N LEU A 125 -15.12 5.85 -0.46
CA LEU A 125 -14.85 5.06 -1.67
C LEU A 125 -16.15 4.49 -2.23
N ALA A 126 -16.48 4.69 -3.51
CA ALA A 126 -17.72 4.11 -4.04
C ALA A 126 -17.71 2.56 -3.96
N PRO A 127 -18.83 1.89 -3.62
CA PRO A 127 -18.90 0.43 -3.62
C PRO A 127 -18.49 -0.21 -4.96
N THR A 128 -18.72 0.51 -6.06
CA THR A 128 -18.32 0.13 -7.43
C THR A 128 -16.81 0.08 -7.64
N LEU A 129 -16.03 0.80 -6.84
CA LEU A 129 -14.57 0.73 -6.85
C LEU A 129 -14.07 -0.41 -5.96
N VAL A 130 -14.73 -0.61 -4.82
CA VAL A 130 -14.27 -1.53 -3.78
C VAL A 130 -14.61 -2.98 -4.08
N LEU A 131 -15.88 -3.29 -4.34
CA LEU A 131 -16.35 -4.68 -4.43
C LEU A 131 -15.71 -5.51 -5.55
N PRO A 132 -15.34 -4.96 -6.73
CA PRO A 132 -14.63 -5.72 -7.74
C PRO A 132 -13.28 -6.28 -7.26
N LEU A 133 -12.66 -5.68 -6.23
CA LEU A 133 -11.43 -6.22 -5.65
C LEU A 133 -11.64 -7.61 -5.01
N ALA A 134 -12.86 -7.95 -4.61
CA ALA A 134 -13.20 -9.28 -4.13
C ALA A 134 -13.18 -10.35 -5.24
N GLU A 135 -13.42 -9.96 -6.51
CA GLU A 135 -13.23 -10.86 -7.68
C GLU A 135 -11.75 -11.10 -7.95
N GLY A 136 -10.92 -10.09 -7.70
CA GLY A 136 -9.45 -10.15 -7.82
C GLY A 136 -8.76 -11.05 -6.79
N GLY A 137 -9.52 -11.79 -5.98
CA GLY A 137 -9.01 -12.74 -5.00
C GLY A 137 -8.82 -12.17 -3.59
N ILE A 138 -9.18 -10.90 -3.34
CA ILE A 138 -9.15 -10.36 -1.98
C ILE A 138 -10.27 -11.01 -1.15
N PRO A 139 -9.98 -11.49 0.08
CA PRO A 139 -10.99 -11.98 1.00
C PRO A 139 -12.06 -10.93 1.25
N VAL A 140 -13.32 -11.28 0.98
CA VAL A 140 -14.45 -10.35 1.09
C VAL A 140 -14.66 -9.88 2.53
N ASP A 141 -14.37 -10.73 3.51
CA ASP A 141 -14.41 -10.37 4.93
C ASP A 141 -13.39 -9.31 5.28
N LEU A 142 -12.13 -9.48 4.87
CA LEU A 142 -11.09 -8.48 5.09
C LEU A 142 -11.42 -7.17 4.38
N LEU A 143 -11.83 -7.24 3.12
CA LEU A 143 -12.17 -6.08 2.31
C LEU A 143 -13.31 -5.27 2.94
N LEU A 144 -14.41 -5.93 3.31
CA LEU A 144 -15.56 -5.27 3.94
C LEU A 144 -15.25 -4.81 5.36
N ARG A 145 -14.44 -5.54 6.12
CA ARG A 145 -14.00 -5.12 7.46
C ARG A 145 -13.23 -3.80 7.40
N ILE A 146 -12.37 -3.62 6.41
CA ILE A 146 -11.61 -2.38 6.17
C ILE A 146 -12.53 -1.28 5.63
N THR A 147 -13.28 -1.56 4.56
CA THR A 147 -13.91 -0.52 3.74
C THR A 147 -15.35 -0.21 4.12
N ALA A 148 -16.12 -1.14 4.66
CA ALA A 148 -17.53 -0.91 4.94
C ALA A 148 -17.71 -0.28 6.31
N GLN A 149 -18.30 0.92 6.37
CA GLN A 149 -18.81 1.50 7.61
C GLN A 149 -20.11 0.80 8.04
N SER A 150 -20.99 0.49 7.10
CA SER A 150 -22.19 -0.30 7.36
C SER A 150 -22.70 -1.04 6.13
N ILE A 151 -23.41 -2.15 6.35
CA ILE A 151 -24.04 -2.95 5.29
C ILE A 151 -25.43 -3.37 5.77
N GLY A 152 -26.48 -3.06 5.02
CA GLY A 152 -27.86 -3.43 5.38
C GLY A 152 -28.34 -2.88 6.73
N GLY A 153 -27.75 -1.77 7.19
CA GLY A 153 -28.01 -1.20 8.52
C GLY A 153 -27.16 -1.81 9.65
N LEU A 154 -26.38 -2.86 9.39
CA LEU A 154 -25.41 -3.40 10.35
C LEU A 154 -24.15 -2.53 10.35
N GLN A 155 -23.84 -1.95 11.51
CA GLN A 155 -22.69 -1.06 11.68
C GLN A 155 -21.41 -1.87 11.90
N ASN A 156 -20.33 -1.47 11.24
CA ASN A 156 -18.99 -1.92 11.57
C ASN A 156 -18.44 -1.11 12.77
N GLY A 157 -17.27 -1.50 13.28
CA GLY A 157 -16.54 -0.74 14.28
C GLY A 157 -16.28 0.71 13.85
N SER A 158 -16.16 1.60 14.82
CA SER A 158 -15.84 3.00 14.60
C SER A 158 -15.05 3.57 15.77
N ALA A 159 -13.89 4.16 15.46
CA ALA A 159 -13.03 4.86 16.39
C ALA A 159 -13.76 5.92 17.25
N LEU A 160 -14.80 6.54 16.68
CA LEU A 160 -15.57 7.62 17.31
C LEU A 160 -16.99 7.18 17.70
N GLY A 161 -17.28 5.88 17.67
CA GLY A 161 -18.61 5.32 17.94
C GLY A 161 -19.06 5.34 19.40
N GLY A 162 -18.25 5.86 20.32
CA GLY A 162 -18.55 5.87 21.76
C GLY A 162 -18.79 4.47 22.31
N GLU A 163 -19.90 4.25 23.00
CA GLU A 163 -20.31 2.94 23.53
C GLU A 163 -20.51 1.88 22.43
N ASN A 164 -20.83 2.30 21.21
CA ASN A 164 -21.01 1.44 20.04
C ASN A 164 -19.76 1.36 19.16
N SER A 165 -18.59 1.76 19.66
CA SER A 165 -17.33 1.78 18.90
C SER A 165 -16.91 0.40 18.37
N ALA A 166 -17.32 -0.69 19.02
CA ALA A 166 -17.04 -2.04 18.55
C ALA A 166 -17.93 -2.48 17.35
N GLY A 167 -19.01 -1.75 17.05
CA GLY A 167 -19.96 -2.08 15.97
C GLY A 167 -21.06 -3.06 16.38
N ALA A 168 -21.79 -3.59 15.39
CA ALA A 168 -22.84 -4.57 15.60
C ALA A 168 -22.29 -6.01 15.42
N PRO A 169 -22.55 -6.95 16.35
CA PRO A 169 -22.09 -8.35 16.19
C PRO A 169 -22.55 -9.00 14.88
N GLY A 170 -23.75 -8.65 14.40
CA GLY A 170 -24.30 -9.15 13.14
C GLY A 170 -23.49 -8.77 11.91
N PHE A 171 -22.75 -7.66 11.95
CA PHE A 171 -21.85 -7.26 10.86
C PHE A 171 -20.71 -8.28 10.68
N PHE A 172 -20.07 -8.70 11.78
CA PHE A 172 -18.97 -9.67 11.73
C PHE A 172 -19.46 -11.07 11.32
N VAL A 173 -20.63 -11.47 11.81
CA VAL A 173 -21.28 -12.72 11.38
C VAL A 173 -21.60 -12.69 9.88
N LEU A 174 -22.04 -11.55 9.36
CA LEU A 174 -22.33 -11.36 7.93
C LEU A 174 -21.08 -11.54 7.08
N ILE A 175 -20.00 -10.81 7.37
CA ILE A 175 -18.79 -10.85 6.54
C ILE A 175 -18.12 -12.22 6.57
N GLN A 176 -18.15 -12.92 7.72
CA GLN A 176 -17.65 -14.29 7.84
C GLN A 176 -18.49 -15.27 7.01
N ALA A 177 -19.81 -15.12 6.98
CA ALA A 177 -20.68 -15.93 6.13
C ALA A 177 -20.42 -15.65 4.64
N LEU A 178 -20.26 -14.39 4.24
CA LEU A 178 -19.87 -14.01 2.89
C LEU A 178 -18.51 -14.62 2.50
N ARG A 179 -17.55 -14.65 3.41
CA ARG A 179 -16.24 -15.29 3.16
C ARG A 179 -16.37 -16.79 2.94
N ARG A 180 -17.18 -17.49 3.74
CA ARG A 180 -17.42 -18.92 3.53
C ARG A 180 -18.10 -19.19 2.18
N LEU A 181 -19.04 -18.33 1.78
CA LEU A 181 -19.67 -18.39 0.45
C LEU A 181 -18.67 -18.10 -0.68
N GLN A 182 -17.77 -17.13 -0.51
CA GLN A 182 -16.69 -16.82 -1.46
C GLN A 182 -15.77 -18.03 -1.66
N LEU A 183 -15.34 -18.67 -0.56
CA LEU A 183 -14.49 -19.87 -0.61
C LEU A 183 -15.20 -21.08 -1.25
N ALA A 184 -16.52 -21.16 -1.13
CA ALA A 184 -17.34 -22.18 -1.79
C ALA A 184 -17.62 -21.88 -3.28
N GLY A 185 -17.21 -20.72 -3.80
CA GLY A 185 -17.52 -20.26 -5.16
C GLY A 185 -18.97 -19.79 -5.34
N GLU A 186 -19.70 -19.58 -4.25
CA GLU A 186 -21.14 -19.27 -4.24
C GLU A 186 -21.42 -17.76 -4.06
N LEU A 187 -20.37 -16.97 -3.92
CA LEU A 187 -20.42 -15.50 -3.94
C LEU A 187 -19.60 -15.01 -5.13
N ASN A 188 -20.25 -14.29 -6.03
CA ASN A 188 -19.59 -13.54 -7.10
C ASN A 188 -20.00 -12.07 -7.00
N VAL A 189 -19.10 -11.19 -7.41
CA VAL A 189 -19.43 -9.80 -7.66
C VAL A 189 -19.62 -9.66 -9.18
N GLU A 190 -20.51 -8.77 -9.58
CA GLU A 190 -20.69 -8.39 -10.98
C GLU A 190 -20.75 -6.88 -11.09
N SER A 191 -19.88 -6.31 -11.92
CA SER A 191 -19.97 -4.91 -12.35
C SER A 191 -20.78 -4.82 -13.64
N ARG A 192 -21.75 -3.91 -13.69
CA ARG A 192 -22.54 -3.62 -14.89
C ARG A 192 -22.51 -2.13 -15.17
N HIS A 193 -22.19 -1.78 -16.41
CA HIS A 193 -22.31 -0.42 -16.88
C HIS A 193 -23.71 -0.24 -17.49
N ASP A 194 -24.54 0.60 -16.90
CA ASP A 194 -25.92 0.80 -17.33
C ASP A 194 -26.27 2.29 -17.38
N HIS A 195 -26.76 2.76 -18.53
CA HIS A 195 -27.15 4.16 -18.77
C HIS A 195 -26.08 5.20 -18.32
N GLY A 196 -24.80 4.90 -18.51
CA GLY A 196 -23.70 5.81 -18.16
C GLY A 196 -23.31 5.81 -16.68
N ALA A 197 -23.84 4.88 -15.87
CA ALA A 197 -23.49 4.71 -14.48
C ALA A 197 -22.98 3.28 -14.22
N ASP A 198 -21.89 3.18 -13.47
CA ASP A 198 -21.40 1.90 -12.98
C ASP A 198 -22.25 1.43 -11.80
N ARG A 199 -22.65 0.18 -11.86
CA ARG A 199 -23.41 -0.50 -10.81
C ARG A 199 -22.72 -1.80 -10.46
N VAL A 200 -22.86 -2.21 -9.21
CA VAL A 200 -22.24 -3.43 -8.72
C VAL A 200 -23.28 -4.30 -8.02
N PHE A 201 -23.20 -5.60 -8.27
CA PHE A 201 -24.16 -6.59 -7.80
C PHE A 201 -23.42 -7.70 -7.06
N LEU A 202 -24.04 -8.20 -5.99
CA LEU A 202 -23.64 -9.45 -5.35
C LEU A 202 -24.53 -10.57 -5.88
N VAL A 203 -23.90 -11.58 -6.46
CA VAL A 203 -24.56 -12.80 -6.93
C VAL A 203 -24.27 -13.92 -5.93
N ILE A 204 -25.32 -14.38 -5.25
CA ILE A 204 -25.24 -15.35 -4.16
C ILE A 204 -26.05 -16.60 -4.51
N GLY A 205 -25.40 -17.76 -4.49
CA GLY A 205 -26.05 -19.06 -4.70
C GLY A 205 -26.46 -19.36 -6.14
N ALA A 206 -25.86 -18.69 -7.12
CA ALA A 206 -26.09 -18.95 -8.53
C ALA A 206 -25.34 -20.19 -9.05
N THR A 207 -24.33 -20.66 -8.31
CA THR A 207 -23.53 -21.81 -8.74
C THR A 207 -24.09 -23.11 -8.16
N THR A 208 -23.73 -24.23 -8.78
CA THR A 208 -24.13 -25.57 -8.32
C THR A 208 -22.97 -26.38 -7.77
N SER A 209 -21.75 -25.85 -7.92
CA SER A 209 -20.47 -26.49 -7.60
C SER A 209 -20.14 -26.52 -6.11
N GLY A 210 -20.77 -25.68 -5.28
CA GLY A 210 -20.47 -25.52 -3.84
C GLY A 210 -21.61 -25.90 -2.89
N LYS A 211 -22.66 -26.59 -3.39
CA LYS A 211 -23.86 -26.90 -2.60
C LYS A 211 -23.58 -27.88 -1.48
N SER A 212 -23.51 -27.36 -0.26
CA SER A 212 -23.44 -28.12 0.99
C SER A 212 -24.48 -27.63 2.00
N ALA A 213 -24.73 -28.40 3.06
CA ALA A 213 -25.62 -27.99 4.14
C ALA A 213 -25.11 -26.71 4.84
N SER A 214 -23.79 -26.57 5.01
CA SER A 214 -23.17 -25.37 5.58
C SER A 214 -23.31 -24.16 4.66
N THR A 215 -23.07 -24.32 3.36
CA THR A 215 -23.27 -23.25 2.36
C THR A 215 -24.73 -22.76 2.35
N SER A 216 -25.69 -23.68 2.45
CA SER A 216 -27.12 -23.34 2.50
C SER A 216 -27.48 -22.57 3.78
N ALA A 217 -26.91 -22.95 4.91
CA ALA A 217 -27.10 -22.24 6.18
C ALA A 217 -26.49 -20.83 6.15
N ASP A 218 -25.30 -20.66 5.57
CA ASP A 218 -24.67 -19.35 5.39
C ASP A 218 -25.47 -18.45 4.46
N LEU A 219 -25.99 -19.00 3.35
CA LEU A 219 -26.85 -18.26 2.43
C LEU A 219 -28.14 -17.79 3.10
N LEU A 220 -28.80 -18.65 3.90
CA LEU A 220 -29.96 -18.26 4.69
C LEU A 220 -29.61 -17.18 5.71
N ARG A 221 -28.44 -17.28 6.37
CA ARG A 221 -27.97 -16.29 7.34
C ARG A 221 -27.70 -14.94 6.70
N VAL A 222 -27.05 -14.89 5.56
CA VAL A 222 -26.82 -13.63 4.80
C VAL A 222 -28.17 -13.00 4.43
N ARG A 223 -29.11 -13.79 3.91
CA ARG A 223 -30.45 -13.28 3.56
C ARG A 223 -31.21 -12.76 4.77
N GLN A 224 -31.12 -13.42 5.91
CA GLN A 224 -31.74 -12.96 7.16
C GLN A 224 -31.10 -11.67 7.67
N LEU A 225 -29.78 -11.57 7.70
CA LEU A 225 -29.06 -10.40 8.21
C LEU A 225 -29.26 -9.15 7.34
N LEU A 226 -29.42 -9.33 6.03
CA LEU A 226 -29.59 -8.25 5.06
C LEU A 226 -31.04 -8.04 4.61
N HIS A 227 -32.00 -8.79 5.17
CA HIS A 227 -33.42 -8.77 4.79
C HIS A 227 -33.67 -8.95 3.28
N LEU A 228 -32.91 -9.86 2.66
CA LEU A 228 -32.93 -10.08 1.22
C LEU A 228 -34.06 -11.00 0.77
N SER A 229 -34.61 -10.69 -0.41
CA SER A 229 -35.58 -11.54 -1.10
C SER A 229 -34.97 -12.88 -1.48
N ALA A 230 -35.68 -13.98 -1.21
CA ALA A 230 -35.29 -15.31 -1.71
C ALA A 230 -35.64 -15.55 -3.18
N LYS A 231 -36.34 -14.59 -3.84
CA LYS A 231 -36.82 -14.73 -5.22
C LYS A 231 -35.72 -14.51 -6.28
N THR A 232 -34.65 -13.81 -5.90
CA THR A 232 -33.49 -13.52 -6.76
C THR A 232 -32.22 -14.07 -6.12
N GLY A 233 -31.21 -14.35 -6.95
CA GLY A 233 -29.84 -14.62 -6.52
C GLY A 233 -28.90 -13.43 -6.71
N THR A 234 -29.40 -12.33 -7.32
CA THR A 234 -28.61 -11.15 -7.68
C THR A 234 -29.16 -9.94 -6.95
N TYR A 235 -28.30 -9.24 -6.21
CA TYR A 235 -28.66 -8.11 -5.36
C TYR A 235 -27.80 -6.89 -5.72
N GLU A 236 -28.42 -5.74 -6.01
CA GLU A 236 -27.71 -4.49 -6.33
C GLU A 236 -27.14 -3.88 -5.04
N VAL A 237 -25.84 -3.58 -5.01
CA VAL A 237 -25.26 -2.84 -3.89
C VAL A 237 -25.35 -1.35 -4.19
N VAL A 238 -26.04 -0.63 -3.32
CA VAL A 238 -26.30 0.81 -3.47
C VAL A 238 -25.67 1.56 -2.31
N TYR A 239 -25.16 2.77 -2.59
CA TYR A 239 -24.68 3.62 -1.51
C TYR A 239 -25.88 4.14 -0.68
N GLY A 240 -25.87 3.91 0.63
CA GLY A 240 -26.95 4.36 1.52
C GLY A 240 -26.89 3.79 2.92
N GLN A 241 -27.44 4.53 3.90
CA GLN A 241 -27.39 4.15 5.33
C GLN A 241 -28.60 3.34 5.80
N SER A 242 -29.76 3.48 5.14
CA SER A 242 -31.02 2.84 5.57
C SER A 242 -31.05 1.37 5.17
N ALA A 243 -31.55 0.49 6.04
CA ALA A 243 -31.77 -0.92 5.72
C ALA A 243 -32.63 -1.05 4.46
N GLY A 244 -32.11 -1.76 3.46
CA GLY A 244 -32.79 -2.02 2.20
C GLY A 244 -33.78 -3.17 2.37
N THR A 245 -34.79 -3.22 1.51
CA THR A 245 -35.68 -4.38 1.42
C THR A 245 -35.70 -4.90 -0.01
N GLY A 246 -35.82 -6.22 -0.14
CA GLY A 246 -35.93 -6.87 -1.44
C GLY A 246 -34.57 -7.17 -2.07
N ASP A 247 -34.27 -6.48 -3.17
CA ASP A 247 -33.20 -6.85 -4.11
C ASP A 247 -32.00 -5.88 -4.06
N ARG A 248 -31.93 -5.02 -3.04
CA ARG A 248 -30.88 -4.01 -2.85
C ARG A 248 -30.18 -4.15 -1.51
N ILE A 249 -28.86 -4.00 -1.51
CA ILE A 249 -27.99 -3.99 -0.33
C ILE A 249 -27.46 -2.56 -0.16
N PRO A 250 -27.96 -1.79 0.82
CA PRO A 250 -27.38 -0.51 1.16
C PRO A 250 -26.03 -0.72 1.83
N MET A 251 -25.04 0.03 1.38
CA MET A 251 -23.69 0.00 1.90
C MET A 251 -23.17 1.42 2.08
N VAL A 252 -22.59 1.69 3.24
CA VAL A 252 -21.79 2.90 3.47
C VAL A 252 -20.35 2.45 3.54
N THR A 253 -19.51 3.06 2.71
CA THR A 253 -18.08 2.85 2.68
C THR A 253 -17.36 3.93 3.46
N ARG A 254 -16.16 3.61 3.95
CA ARG A 254 -15.24 4.56 4.56
C ARG A 254 -14.44 5.27 3.47
N SER A 255 -14.01 6.49 3.78
CA SER A 255 -12.92 7.14 3.06
C SER A 255 -11.58 6.52 3.45
N VAL A 256 -10.49 6.84 2.74
CA VAL A 256 -9.14 6.41 3.17
C VAL A 256 -8.85 6.90 4.58
N LEU A 257 -9.17 8.16 4.89
CA LEU A 257 -8.99 8.69 6.25
C LEU A 257 -9.81 7.91 7.28
N GLY A 258 -11.05 7.54 6.94
CA GLY A 258 -11.90 6.70 7.78
C GLY A 258 -11.31 5.31 8.01
N ILE A 259 -10.73 4.70 6.97
CA ILE A 259 -10.03 3.41 7.05
C ILE A 259 -8.85 3.51 8.03
N LEU A 260 -7.96 4.48 7.81
CA LEU A 260 -6.76 4.64 8.65
C LEU A 260 -7.12 4.99 10.10
N THR A 261 -8.18 5.77 10.31
CA THR A 261 -8.70 6.10 11.64
C THR A 261 -9.23 4.86 12.36
N ASP A 262 -10.00 4.01 11.68
CA ASP A 262 -10.54 2.77 12.26
C ASP A 262 -9.43 1.75 12.59
N LEU A 263 -8.44 1.61 11.69
CA LEU A 263 -7.24 0.81 11.95
C LEU A 263 -6.46 1.35 13.15
N GLY A 264 -6.30 2.67 13.24
CA GLY A 264 -5.65 3.36 14.35
C GLY A 264 -6.32 3.04 15.69
N ALA A 265 -7.66 3.04 15.73
CA ALA A 265 -8.42 2.75 16.94
C ALA A 265 -8.24 1.32 17.49
N GLN A 266 -7.80 0.38 16.66
CA GLN A 266 -7.48 -1.01 17.04
C GLN A 266 -6.03 -1.16 17.52
N VAL A 267 -5.18 -0.15 17.36
CA VAL A 267 -3.77 -0.19 17.80
C VAL A 267 -3.69 -0.23 19.31
N GLN A 268 -2.85 -1.15 19.81
CA GLN A 268 -2.53 -1.23 21.23
C GLN A 268 -1.54 -0.14 21.60
N VAL A 269 -1.91 0.65 22.60
CA VAL A 269 -1.14 1.80 23.08
C VAL A 269 -0.79 1.61 24.56
N PRO A 270 0.34 2.16 25.04
CA PRO A 270 0.69 2.13 26.46
C PRO A 270 -0.43 2.70 27.34
N ALA A 271 -0.76 2.02 28.45
CA ALA A 271 -1.84 2.42 29.35
C ALA A 271 -1.66 3.83 29.96
N ALA A 272 -0.41 4.27 30.12
CA ALA A 272 -0.09 5.62 30.58
C ALA A 272 -0.66 6.69 29.63
N GLN A 273 -0.57 6.48 28.31
CA GLN A 273 -1.06 7.41 27.28
C GLN A 273 -2.59 7.45 27.16
N ILE A 274 -3.27 6.41 27.67
CA ILE A 274 -4.72 6.42 27.82
C ILE A 274 -5.10 7.23 29.06
N THR A 275 -4.32 7.09 30.14
CA THR A 275 -4.60 7.70 31.44
C THR A 275 -4.30 9.20 31.45
N ASP A 276 -3.26 9.64 30.75
CA ASP A 276 -2.88 11.06 30.62
C ASP A 276 -3.70 11.83 29.57
N GLY A 277 -4.58 11.15 28.83
CA GLY A 277 -5.46 11.73 27.83
C GLY A 277 -4.83 11.93 26.44
N SER A 278 -3.61 11.44 26.21
CA SER A 278 -2.96 11.49 24.88
C SER A 278 -3.78 10.72 23.83
N THR A 279 -4.47 9.66 24.23
CA THR A 279 -5.37 8.91 23.35
C THR A 279 -6.51 8.21 24.10
N LYS A 280 -7.51 7.71 23.37
CA LYS A 280 -8.67 6.98 23.93
C LYS A 280 -8.34 5.51 24.22
N PRO A 281 -9.15 4.76 24.97
CA PRO A 281 -9.03 3.30 25.06
C PRO A 281 -9.09 2.62 23.69
N THR A 282 -8.33 1.54 23.50
CA THR A 282 -8.35 0.73 22.26
C THR A 282 -9.72 0.07 22.10
N VAL A 283 -10.26 0.08 20.88
CA VAL A 283 -11.57 -0.50 20.59
C VAL A 283 -11.51 -2.02 20.71
N GLY A 284 -12.46 -2.59 21.46
CA GLY A 284 -12.57 -4.02 21.66
C GLY A 284 -13.09 -4.76 20.42
N LEU A 285 -12.75 -6.04 20.32
CA LEU A 285 -13.21 -6.92 19.26
C LEU A 285 -14.49 -7.65 19.69
N ILE A 286 -15.48 -7.75 18.80
CA ILE A 286 -16.78 -8.37 19.07
C ILE A 286 -17.20 -9.29 17.91
N GLY A 287 -18.36 -9.96 18.05
CA GLY A 287 -18.94 -10.72 16.96
C GLY A 287 -18.13 -11.95 16.54
N GLY A 288 -17.32 -12.49 17.48
CA GLY A 288 -16.43 -13.62 17.22
C GLY A 288 -15.06 -13.22 16.68
N GLU A 289 -14.81 -11.93 16.44
CA GLU A 289 -13.47 -11.45 16.11
C GLU A 289 -12.56 -11.54 17.33
N THR A 290 -11.42 -12.20 17.15
CA THR A 290 -10.40 -12.40 18.19
C THR A 290 -9.09 -11.66 17.87
N ARG A 291 -8.98 -11.14 16.66
CA ARG A 291 -7.79 -10.49 16.14
C ARG A 291 -8.12 -9.13 15.49
N PRO A 292 -7.33 -8.07 15.73
CA PRO A 292 -7.40 -6.83 14.96
C PRO A 292 -7.18 -7.07 13.47
N THR A 293 -7.58 -6.12 12.63
CA THR A 293 -7.32 -6.21 11.17
C THR A 293 -5.81 -6.21 10.88
N ILE A 294 -5.08 -5.29 11.52
CA ILE A 294 -3.61 -5.21 11.48
C ILE A 294 -3.13 -5.15 12.94
N ILE A 295 -2.25 -6.07 13.33
CA ILE A 295 -1.60 -6.04 14.63
C ILE A 295 -0.43 -5.08 14.54
N ILE A 296 -0.54 -3.97 15.26
CA ILE A 296 0.54 -2.99 15.43
C ILE A 296 0.96 -3.05 16.89
N HIS A 297 2.22 -3.42 17.10
CA HIS A 297 2.85 -3.45 18.41
C HIS A 297 3.40 -2.06 18.76
N SER A 298 3.57 -1.82 20.06
CA SER A 298 4.21 -0.62 20.60
C SER A 298 5.21 -0.98 21.70
N GLY A 299 6.29 -0.21 21.81
CA GLY A 299 7.37 -0.45 22.76
C GLY A 299 8.56 0.47 22.51
N GLU A 300 9.64 0.32 23.29
CA GLU A 300 10.83 1.19 23.17
C GLU A 300 11.62 0.89 21.88
N LYS A 301 11.89 -0.40 21.61
CA LYS A 301 12.66 -0.86 20.45
C LYS A 301 11.91 -1.99 19.71
N PRO A 302 11.80 -1.92 18.38
CA PRO A 302 11.21 -3.00 17.59
C PRO A 302 12.21 -4.16 17.42
N PRO A 303 11.74 -5.37 17.05
CA PRO A 303 12.60 -6.44 16.58
C PRO A 303 13.46 -5.99 15.37
N GLU A 304 14.67 -6.51 15.25
CA GLU A 304 15.59 -6.16 14.15
C GLU A 304 15.02 -6.52 12.77
N ASP A 305 14.19 -7.56 12.72
CA ASP A 305 13.58 -8.07 11.51
C ASP A 305 12.14 -7.58 11.31
N ALA A 306 11.65 -6.57 12.04
CA ALA A 306 10.30 -6.05 11.88
C ALA A 306 9.94 -5.78 10.40
N TYR A 307 8.69 -6.07 10.00
CA TYR A 307 8.25 -5.82 8.63
C TYR A 307 8.29 -4.33 8.29
N ILE A 308 7.92 -3.51 9.27
CA ILE A 308 7.93 -2.06 9.23
C ILE A 308 7.96 -1.55 10.67
N ALA A 309 8.69 -0.47 10.91
CA ALA A 309 8.67 0.26 12.17
C ALA A 309 8.71 1.78 11.95
N ILE A 310 8.11 2.53 12.87
CA ILE A 310 8.21 3.98 12.93
C ILE A 310 8.37 4.46 14.39
N PRO A 311 9.21 5.46 14.65
CA PRO A 311 9.18 6.18 15.92
C PRO A 311 7.99 7.14 15.95
N TYR A 312 7.31 7.23 17.09
CA TYR A 312 6.25 8.20 17.34
C TYR A 312 6.25 8.60 18.82
N GLY A 313 6.62 9.85 19.11
CA GLY A 313 6.84 10.33 20.48
C GLY A 313 7.96 9.55 21.16
N ALA A 314 7.68 9.00 22.35
CA ALA A 314 8.63 8.21 23.14
C ALA A 314 8.61 6.70 22.83
N ALA A 315 7.75 6.24 21.93
CA ALA A 315 7.60 4.83 21.58
C ALA A 315 7.89 4.58 20.10
N THR A 316 8.20 3.33 19.78
CA THR A 316 8.27 2.81 18.42
C THR A 316 7.08 1.90 18.17
N TYR A 317 6.46 2.02 17.00
CA TYR A 317 5.36 1.18 16.54
C TYR A 317 5.81 0.31 15.38
N TRP A 318 5.43 -0.96 15.36
CA TRP A 318 5.85 -1.88 14.31
C TRP A 318 4.82 -2.97 13.99
N VAL A 319 4.93 -3.54 12.79
CA VAL A 319 4.26 -4.80 12.41
C VAL A 319 5.31 -5.90 12.36
N ALA A 320 5.00 -7.05 12.97
CA ALA A 320 5.90 -8.19 13.01
C ALA A 320 6.08 -8.82 11.62
N ARG A 321 7.25 -9.41 11.35
CA ARG A 321 7.56 -9.97 10.02
C ARG A 321 6.98 -11.34 9.78
N ASP A 322 6.70 -12.10 10.82
CA ASP A 322 6.04 -13.40 10.81
C ASP A 322 4.50 -13.29 10.70
N ASP A 323 3.94 -12.09 10.87
CA ASP A 323 2.49 -11.87 10.77
C ASP A 323 2.03 -11.67 9.31
N PHE A 324 1.73 -12.77 8.62
CA PHE A 324 1.23 -12.73 7.24
C PHE A 324 -0.07 -11.95 7.10
N ASP A 325 -1.04 -12.17 8.00
CA ASP A 325 -2.36 -11.57 7.89
C ASP A 325 -2.30 -10.05 8.03
N SER A 326 -1.48 -9.53 8.96
CA SER A 326 -1.24 -8.09 9.07
C SER A 326 -0.57 -7.51 7.82
N LYS A 327 0.45 -8.20 7.28
CA LYS A 327 1.13 -7.76 6.06
C LYS A 327 0.18 -7.74 4.86
N TYR A 328 -0.66 -8.76 4.72
CA TYR A 328 -1.62 -8.84 3.64
C TYR A 328 -2.71 -7.77 3.76
N ALA A 329 -3.26 -7.56 4.96
CA ALA A 329 -4.18 -6.46 5.24
C ALA A 329 -3.54 -5.08 4.93
N PHE A 330 -2.27 -4.90 5.25
CA PHE A 330 -1.51 -3.69 4.90
C PHE A 330 -1.43 -3.48 3.38
N THR A 331 -1.17 -4.54 2.61
CA THR A 331 -1.19 -4.49 1.14
C THR A 331 -2.58 -4.17 0.59
N VAL A 332 -3.65 -4.68 1.20
CA VAL A 332 -5.03 -4.31 0.82
C VAL A 332 -5.27 -2.81 1.03
N VAL A 333 -4.81 -2.23 2.14
CA VAL A 333 -4.89 -0.78 2.40
C VAL A 333 -4.11 0.02 1.34
N GLN A 334 -2.90 -0.41 0.98
CA GLN A 334 -2.11 0.22 -0.09
C GLN A 334 -2.85 0.24 -1.43
N ASN A 335 -3.48 -0.88 -1.80
CA ASN A 335 -4.25 -0.99 -3.04
C ASN A 335 -5.48 -0.08 -3.03
N LEU A 336 -6.18 0.02 -1.90
CA LEU A 336 -7.34 0.90 -1.74
C LEU A 336 -6.94 2.38 -1.84
N MET A 337 -5.79 2.76 -1.26
CA MET A 337 -5.24 4.11 -1.39
C MET A 337 -4.88 4.44 -2.83
N ALA A 338 -4.15 3.55 -3.52
CA ALA A 338 -3.79 3.74 -4.91
C ALA A 338 -5.02 3.86 -5.82
N LEU A 339 -6.08 3.09 -5.54
CA LEU A 339 -7.36 3.18 -6.26
C LEU A 339 -8.04 4.54 -6.04
N ALA A 340 -8.02 5.06 -4.81
CA ALA A 340 -8.59 6.36 -4.49
C ALA A 340 -7.84 7.53 -5.13
N GLU A 341 -6.51 7.40 -5.26
CA GLU A 341 -5.66 8.41 -5.90
C GLU A 341 -5.80 8.39 -7.43
N ALA A 342 -6.00 7.22 -8.03
CA ALA A 342 -6.12 7.05 -9.48
C ALA A 342 -7.27 7.90 -10.07
N ASP A 343 -8.39 7.99 -9.36
CA ASP A 343 -9.56 8.81 -9.75
C ASP A 343 -9.24 10.32 -9.79
N THR A 344 -8.16 10.77 -9.15
CA THR A 344 -7.73 12.18 -9.13
C THR A 344 -6.70 12.52 -10.21
N SER A 345 -6.14 11.51 -10.88
CA SER A 345 -5.01 11.64 -11.81
C SER A 345 -5.42 12.16 -13.20
N SER A 346 -6.16 13.27 -13.26
CA SER A 346 -6.28 14.03 -14.50
C SER A 346 -4.97 14.77 -14.80
N LYS A 347 -4.09 14.13 -15.59
CA LYS A 347 -2.98 14.69 -16.39
C LYS A 347 -2.17 15.84 -15.75
N ALA A 348 -1.12 15.51 -15.00
CA ALA A 348 -0.04 16.48 -14.80
C ALA A 348 0.76 16.66 -16.12
N PRO A 349 1.02 17.89 -16.59
CA PRO A 349 1.84 18.12 -17.78
C PRO A 349 3.28 17.70 -17.52
N ILE A 350 3.80 16.82 -18.35
CA ILE A 350 5.21 16.39 -18.32
C ILE A 350 6.03 17.48 -19.00
N VAL A 351 6.69 18.34 -18.22
CA VAL A 351 7.75 19.22 -18.73
C VAL A 351 9.04 18.40 -18.75
N THR A 352 9.51 18.05 -19.94
CA THR A 352 10.82 17.44 -20.12
C THR A 352 11.79 18.54 -20.51
N ILE A 353 12.76 18.87 -19.65
CA ILE A 353 13.87 19.74 -20.01
C ILE A 353 15.02 18.82 -20.46
N PRO A 354 15.51 18.91 -21.71
CA PRO A 354 16.70 18.20 -22.12
C PRO A 354 17.92 18.79 -21.39
N ALA A 355 18.68 17.95 -20.69
CA ALA A 355 20.01 18.32 -20.25
C ALA A 355 20.96 18.19 -21.45
N ASN A 356 21.49 19.32 -21.92
CA ASN A 356 22.63 19.36 -22.84
C ASN A 356 23.93 19.26 -22.07
#